data_AF-A0A8S0FYA1-F1
#
_entry.id   AF-A0A8S0FYA1-F1
#
_cell.length_a   1.000
_cell.length_b   1.000
_cell.length_c   1.000
_cell.angle_alpha   90.00
_cell.angle_beta   90.00
_cell.angle_gamma   90.00
#
_symmetry.space_group_name_H-M   'P 1'
#
loop_
_entity.id
_entity.type
_entity.pdbx_description
1 polymer ?
#
loop_
_entity_poly.entity_id
_entity_poly.type
_entity_poly.pdbx_seq_one_letter_code
_entity_poly.pdbx_strand_id
1 'polypeptide(L)'
;MQSKETSCYLYTMTQTDDLLRKLYDQLRNSGSSFSLVYFSDHGLAFKERGKDVQYLAHDDKYQQNFQVPFMVISSDDKAHRVIKARRSANDFLGFFSQWTGIKAKEINIKYPFISEKKAGPIYITNFQLQKVDYNHLGTDICLNRPETLKQKNPPREADFYITEVIRSGNQHRQSRCLRQRYEYGSARKRSPEQRFPSG
;
A
#
# COMPACT_ATOMS: atom_id res chain seq x y z
N MET A 1 3.81 3.49 23.85
CA MET A 1 2.35 3.26 23.83
C MET A 1 1.93 2.93 22.41
N GLN A 2 1.39 1.74 22.14
CA GLN A 2 0.66 1.46 20.88
C GLN A 2 -0.83 1.61 21.21
N SER A 3 -1.54 2.50 20.50
CA SER A 3 -3.00 2.58 20.61
C SER A 3 -3.63 1.37 19.89
N LYS A 4 -4.82 0.95 20.33
CA LYS A 4 -5.59 -0.13 19.68
C LYS A 4 -5.76 0.11 18.17
N GLU A 5 -6.00 1.36 17.78
CA GLU A 5 -6.10 1.79 16.37
C GLU A 5 -4.82 1.53 15.58
N THR A 6 -3.65 1.83 16.18
CA THR A 6 -2.35 1.57 15.55
C THR A 6 -2.11 0.06 15.38
N SER A 7 -2.41 -0.73 16.40
CA SER A 7 -2.27 -2.20 16.34
C SER A 7 -3.24 -2.83 15.34
N CYS A 8 -4.49 -2.36 15.27
CA CYS A 8 -5.47 -2.81 14.27
C CYS A 8 -5.00 -2.50 12.85
N TYR A 9 -4.45 -1.31 12.61
CA TYR A 9 -3.92 -0.96 11.30
C TYR A 9 -2.72 -1.83 10.90
N LEU A 10 -1.73 -2.00 11.78
CA LEU A 10 -0.60 -2.89 11.53
C LEU A 10 -1.05 -4.32 11.22
N TYR A 11 -2.10 -4.79 11.90
CA TYR A 11 -2.70 -6.09 11.61
C TYR A 11 -3.28 -6.16 10.18
N THR A 12 -3.91 -5.10 9.67
CA THR A 12 -4.39 -5.07 8.27
C THR A 12 -3.23 -5.21 7.26
N MET A 13 -2.05 -4.66 7.56
CA MET A 13 -0.87 -4.82 6.71
C MET A 13 -0.39 -6.28 6.72
N THR A 14 -0.37 -6.92 7.89
CA THR A 14 -0.05 -8.36 8.01
C THR A 14 -1.05 -9.24 7.26
N GLN A 15 -2.35 -8.93 7.30
CA GLN A 15 -3.35 -9.67 6.54
C GLN A 15 -3.20 -9.48 5.02
N THR A 16 -2.78 -8.29 4.59
CA THR A 16 -2.49 -8.00 3.18
C THR A 16 -1.28 -8.79 2.69
N ASP A 17 -0.20 -8.83 3.49
CA ASP A 17 0.99 -9.65 3.21
C ASP A 17 0.65 -11.14 3.08
N ASP A 18 -0.16 -11.68 4.01
CA ASP A 18 -0.58 -13.08 3.96
C ASP A 18 -1.45 -13.40 2.73
N LEU A 19 -2.33 -12.47 2.33
CA LEU A 19 -3.12 -12.59 1.11
C LEU A 19 -2.22 -12.62 -0.14
N LEU A 20 -1.28 -11.68 -0.25
CA LEU A 20 -0.35 -11.60 -1.39
C LEU A 20 0.50 -12.85 -1.51
N ARG A 21 0.99 -13.38 -0.37
CA ARG A 21 1.71 -14.66 -0.32
C ARG A 21 0.86 -15.82 -0.85
N LYS A 22 -0.39 -15.95 -0.37
CA LYS A 22 -1.30 -17.01 -0.83
C LYS A 22 -1.59 -16.92 -2.33
N LEU A 23 -1.81 -15.72 -2.85
CA LEU A 23 -2.01 -15.49 -4.28
C LEU A 23 -0.77 -15.88 -5.09
N TYR A 24 0.42 -15.47 -4.63
CA TYR A 24 1.67 -15.87 -5.26
C TYR A 24 1.86 -17.39 -5.28
N ASP A 25 1.61 -18.07 -4.15
CA ASP A 25 1.72 -19.53 -4.05
C ASP A 25 0.76 -20.22 -5.05
N GLN A 26 -0.47 -19.70 -5.21
CA GLN A 26 -1.43 -20.21 -6.20
C GLN A 26 -0.95 -20.01 -7.64
N LEU A 27 -0.47 -18.81 -7.97
CA LEU A 27 0.05 -18.49 -9.30
C LEU A 27 1.26 -19.37 -9.64
N ARG A 28 2.18 -19.54 -8.69
CA ARG A 28 3.35 -20.42 -8.84
C ARG A 28 2.95 -21.88 -9.05
N ASN A 29 2.02 -22.39 -8.26
CA ASN A 29 1.57 -23.78 -8.34
C ASN A 29 0.78 -24.09 -9.62
N SER A 30 0.32 -23.08 -10.35
CA SER A 30 -0.34 -23.27 -11.65
C SER A 30 0.61 -23.80 -12.73
N GLY A 31 1.94 -23.67 -12.54
CA GLY A 31 2.94 -24.02 -13.55
C GLY A 31 3.00 -23.07 -14.76
N SER A 32 2.19 -22.01 -14.76
CA SER A 32 2.17 -21.00 -15.84
C SER A 32 3.07 -19.82 -15.53
N SER A 33 3.59 -19.15 -16.57
CA SER A 33 4.21 -17.84 -16.41
C SER A 33 3.19 -16.81 -15.93
N PHE A 34 3.58 -15.95 -15.00
CA PHE A 34 2.70 -14.93 -14.44
C PHE A 34 3.45 -13.63 -14.14
N SER A 35 2.69 -12.55 -14.03
CA SER A 35 3.12 -11.29 -13.44
C SER A 35 1.99 -10.74 -12.56
N LEU A 36 2.33 -10.27 -11.37
CA LEU A 36 1.44 -9.75 -10.34
C LEU A 36 1.86 -8.32 -10.01
N VAL A 37 0.91 -7.40 -10.06
CA VAL A 37 1.10 -6.01 -9.65
C VAL A 37 0.22 -5.73 -8.46
N TYR A 38 0.79 -5.17 -7.40
CA TYR A 38 0.05 -4.67 -6.25
C TYR A 38 0.42 -3.21 -6.01
N PHE A 39 -0.59 -2.40 -5.74
CA PHE A 39 -0.40 -1.07 -5.21
C PHE A 39 -1.54 -0.73 -4.27
N SER A 40 -1.26 0.03 -3.22
CA SER A 40 -2.33 0.57 -2.38
C SER A 40 -2.96 1.75 -3.09
N ASP A 41 -4.28 1.86 -2.96
CA ASP A 41 -4.98 3.03 -3.44
C ASP A 41 -4.59 4.25 -2.60
N HIS A 42 -4.50 4.19 -1.27
CA HIS A 42 -4.24 5.37 -0.45
C HIS A 42 -3.28 5.14 0.73
N GLY A 43 -2.52 6.18 1.07
CA GLY A 43 -1.74 6.25 2.31
C GLY A 43 -2.60 6.62 3.52
N LEU A 44 -2.03 6.52 4.72
CA LEU A 44 -2.65 6.95 5.98
C LEU A 44 -1.72 7.89 6.75
N ALA A 45 -2.32 8.85 7.45
CA ALA A 45 -1.65 9.80 8.34
C ALA A 45 -1.93 9.45 9.81
N PHE A 46 -0.94 9.61 10.68
CA PHE A 46 -1.18 9.64 12.12
C PHE A 46 -1.67 11.03 12.55
N LYS A 47 -2.79 11.09 13.29
CA LYS A 47 -3.31 12.30 13.93
C LYS A 47 -3.13 12.20 15.45
N GLU A 48 -2.94 13.35 16.11
CA GLU A 48 -2.78 13.46 17.58
C GLU A 48 -1.69 12.53 18.17
N ARG A 49 -0.60 12.33 17.42
CA ARG A 49 0.47 11.38 17.76
C ARG A 49 1.15 11.72 19.09
N GLY A 50 1.38 10.70 19.93
CA GLY A 50 1.99 10.87 21.26
C GLY A 50 1.01 11.23 22.38
N LYS A 51 -0.28 11.39 22.05
CA LYS A 51 -1.37 11.51 23.02
C LYS A 51 -2.13 10.18 23.11
N ASP A 52 -2.87 9.98 24.20
CA ASP A 52 -3.71 8.79 24.38
C ASP A 52 -4.79 8.62 23.29
N VAL A 53 -5.13 9.71 22.60
CA VAL A 53 -6.15 9.78 21.54
C VAL A 53 -5.60 9.60 20.13
N GLN A 54 -4.37 9.10 19.94
CA GLN A 54 -3.78 8.89 18.62
C GLN A 54 -4.67 8.00 17.72
N TYR A 55 -5.02 8.51 16.53
CA TYR A 55 -5.80 7.81 15.52
C TYR A 55 -5.21 7.96 14.11
N LEU A 56 -5.67 7.12 13.18
CA LEU A 56 -5.25 7.16 11.78
C LEU A 56 -6.34 7.85 10.94
N ALA A 57 -5.94 8.79 10.10
CA ALA A 57 -6.84 9.46 9.18
C ALA A 57 -6.11 9.83 7.88
N HIS A 58 -6.88 10.19 6.86
CA HIS A 58 -6.34 10.80 5.66
C HIS A 58 -5.92 12.26 5.95
N ASP A 59 -4.83 12.70 5.34
CA ASP A 59 -4.31 14.08 5.40
C ASP A 59 -3.67 14.40 4.05
N ASP A 60 -3.45 15.68 3.74
CA ASP A 60 -2.85 16.12 2.47
C ASP A 60 -1.63 17.02 2.65
N LYS A 61 -1.17 17.18 3.90
CA LYS A 61 -0.14 18.14 4.28
C LYS A 61 1.28 17.62 4.14
N TYR A 62 1.48 16.30 4.20
CA TYR A 62 2.79 15.69 4.23
C TYR A 62 3.00 14.71 3.07
N GLN A 63 4.26 14.57 2.67
CA GLN A 63 4.69 13.65 1.61
C GLN A 63 4.20 12.20 1.85
N GLN A 64 4.29 11.72 3.08
CA GLN A 64 3.91 10.36 3.47
C GLN A 64 2.43 10.04 3.25
N ASN A 65 1.57 11.06 3.17
CA ASN A 65 0.15 10.85 2.90
C ASN A 65 -0.11 10.36 1.47
N PHE A 66 0.83 10.63 0.56
CA PHE A 66 0.71 10.30 -0.85
C PHE A 66 1.61 9.14 -1.27
N GLN A 67 2.57 8.74 -0.43
CA GLN A 67 3.42 7.58 -0.66
C GLN A 67 2.67 6.29 -0.36
N VAL A 68 2.48 5.47 -1.39
CA VAL A 68 1.85 4.16 -1.29
C VAL A 68 2.80 3.07 -1.78
N PRO A 69 2.71 1.84 -1.22
CA PRO A 69 3.44 0.71 -1.75
C PRO A 69 3.01 0.43 -3.18
N PHE A 70 3.98 0.12 -4.04
CA PHE A 70 3.79 -0.42 -5.37
C PHE A 70 4.81 -1.52 -5.60
N MET A 71 4.35 -2.66 -6.09
CA MET A 71 5.20 -3.79 -6.39
C MET A 71 4.76 -4.52 -7.64
N VAL A 72 5.76 -5.09 -8.31
CA VAL A 72 5.60 -6.02 -9.42
C VAL A 72 6.36 -7.28 -9.05
N ILE A 73 5.80 -8.45 -9.33
CA ILE A 73 6.41 -9.76 -9.13
C ILE A 73 6.11 -10.61 -10.36
N SER A 74 7.12 -11.24 -10.95
CA SER A 74 6.95 -12.10 -12.11
C SER A 74 7.59 -13.46 -11.88
N SER A 75 7.05 -14.50 -12.52
CA SER A 75 7.54 -15.88 -12.37
C SER A 75 9.00 -16.09 -12.81
N ASP A 76 9.51 -15.18 -13.64
CA ASP A 76 10.84 -15.20 -14.26
C ASP A 76 11.81 -14.18 -13.66
N ASP A 77 11.39 -13.48 -12.60
CA ASP A 77 12.29 -12.63 -11.84
C ASP A 77 13.43 -13.47 -11.23
N LYS A 78 14.65 -12.90 -11.26
CA LYS A 78 15.89 -13.57 -10.81
C LYS A 78 16.57 -12.85 -9.66
N ALA A 79 16.06 -11.69 -9.29
CA ALA A 79 16.64 -10.83 -8.27
C ALA A 79 15.61 -9.81 -7.77
N HIS A 80 15.57 -9.64 -6.46
CA HIS A 80 14.93 -8.51 -5.79
C HIS A 80 15.60 -7.18 -6.15
N ARG A 81 14.81 -6.17 -6.54
CA ARG A 81 15.32 -4.83 -6.89
C ARG A 81 14.44 -3.73 -6.31
N VAL A 82 15.05 -2.82 -5.56
CA VAL A 82 14.39 -1.62 -5.03
C VAL A 82 14.65 -0.44 -5.96
N ILE A 83 13.59 0.18 -6.46
CA ILE A 83 13.69 1.37 -7.31
C ILE A 83 13.46 2.61 -6.45
N LYS A 84 14.50 3.43 -6.30
CA LYS A 84 14.44 4.65 -5.47
C LYS A 84 13.87 5.85 -6.24
N ALA A 85 13.87 5.80 -7.56
CA ALA A 85 13.22 6.82 -8.39
C ALA A 85 11.70 6.88 -8.10
N ARG A 86 11.24 8.03 -7.60
CA ARG A 86 9.83 8.29 -7.33
C ARG A 86 8.98 8.18 -8.59
N ARG A 87 7.77 7.65 -8.42
CA ARG A 87 6.78 7.48 -9.50
C ARG A 87 5.49 8.18 -9.15
N SER A 88 4.75 8.64 -10.15
CA SER A 88 3.42 9.20 -9.94
C SER A 88 2.36 8.19 -10.36
N ALA A 89 1.29 8.04 -9.57
CA ALA A 89 0.12 7.25 -9.97
C ALA A 89 -0.55 7.84 -11.23
N ASN A 90 -0.35 9.13 -11.52
CA ASN A 90 -0.82 9.75 -12.77
C ASN A 90 -0.13 9.16 -14.01
N ASP A 91 1.04 8.54 -13.85
CA ASP A 91 1.75 7.86 -14.93
C ASP A 91 1.39 6.35 -15.00
N PHE A 92 0.40 5.88 -14.23
CA PHE A 92 0.03 4.46 -14.16
C PHE A 92 -0.41 3.90 -15.52
N LEU A 93 -1.10 4.66 -16.37
CA LEU A 93 -1.44 4.19 -17.72
C LEU A 93 -0.19 3.94 -18.57
N GLY A 94 0.86 4.75 -18.37
CA GLY A 94 2.16 4.53 -19.01
C GLY A 94 2.84 3.26 -18.48
N PHE A 95 2.80 3.02 -17.17
CA PHE A 95 3.22 1.75 -16.57
C PHE A 95 2.46 0.56 -17.16
N PHE A 96 1.13 0.62 -17.13
CA PHE A 96 0.26 -0.49 -17.54
C PHE A 96 0.48 -0.85 -19.00
N SER A 97 0.63 0.15 -19.88
CA SER A 97 0.98 -0.05 -21.28
C SER A 97 2.34 -0.73 -21.47
N GLN A 98 3.37 -0.29 -20.73
CA GLN A 98 4.70 -0.94 -20.77
C GLN A 98 4.66 -2.38 -20.26
N TRP A 99 3.97 -2.59 -19.13
CA TRP A 99 3.88 -3.88 -18.45
C TRP A 99 3.14 -4.92 -19.29
N THR A 100 2.05 -4.52 -19.96
CA THR A 100 1.23 -5.41 -20.80
C THR A 100 1.69 -5.49 -22.26
N GLY A 101 2.60 -4.61 -22.68
CA GLY A 101 3.01 -4.46 -24.09
C GLY A 101 1.96 -3.77 -24.99
N ILE A 102 0.88 -3.25 -24.43
CA ILE A 102 -0.16 -2.52 -25.18
C ILE A 102 0.43 -1.22 -25.74
N LYS A 103 0.17 -0.96 -27.03
CA LYS A 103 0.55 0.28 -27.72
C LYS A 103 -0.69 1.01 -28.20
N ALA A 104 -0.79 2.29 -27.87
CA ALA A 104 -1.85 3.18 -28.34
C ALA A 104 -1.27 4.57 -28.60
N LYS A 105 -1.79 5.29 -29.59
CA LYS A 105 -1.26 6.62 -29.99
C LYS A 105 -1.46 7.66 -28.89
N GLU A 106 -2.49 7.46 -28.08
CA GLU A 106 -2.93 8.32 -26.99
C GLU A 106 -2.08 8.15 -25.72
N ILE A 107 -1.33 7.05 -25.60
CA ILE A 107 -0.49 6.76 -24.45
C ILE A 107 0.92 7.30 -24.71
N ASN A 108 1.19 8.50 -24.21
CA ASN A 108 2.52 9.09 -24.26
C ASN A 108 3.41 8.58 -23.10
N ILE A 109 4.30 7.64 -23.42
CA ILE A 109 5.31 7.13 -22.49
C ILE A 109 6.45 8.15 -22.34
N LYS A 110 6.49 8.85 -21.20
CA LYS A 110 7.54 9.84 -20.89
C LYS A 110 8.86 9.20 -20.46
N TYR A 111 8.80 8.06 -19.77
CA TYR A 111 9.96 7.35 -19.24
C TYR A 111 9.61 5.86 -18.98
N PRO A 112 10.61 4.96 -18.94
CA PRO A 112 10.39 3.58 -18.50
C PRO A 112 10.02 3.57 -17.00
N PHE A 113 8.81 3.14 -16.67
CA PHE A 113 8.26 3.26 -15.32
C PHE A 113 9.03 2.38 -14.33
N ILE A 114 9.32 1.13 -14.70
CA ILE A 114 10.17 0.22 -13.92
C ILE A 114 11.65 0.48 -14.26
N SER A 115 12.20 1.60 -13.79
CA SER A 115 13.63 1.94 -13.96
C SER A 115 14.10 2.95 -12.92
N GLU A 116 15.41 3.22 -12.86
CA GLU A 116 15.96 4.32 -12.06
C GLU A 116 15.95 5.68 -12.80
N LYS A 117 15.37 5.75 -14.01
CA LYS A 117 15.27 7.02 -14.75
C LYS A 117 14.39 7.97 -13.95
N LYS A 118 14.92 9.18 -13.67
CA LYS A 118 14.17 10.22 -12.95
C LYS A 118 12.91 10.57 -13.74
N ALA A 119 11.77 10.60 -13.04
CA ALA A 119 10.56 11.22 -13.55
C ALA A 119 10.72 12.76 -13.54
N GLY A 120 9.88 13.45 -14.31
CA GLY A 120 9.75 14.91 -14.19
C GLY A 120 9.13 15.33 -12.85
N PRO A 121 8.78 16.62 -12.69
CA PRO A 121 8.10 17.11 -11.50
C PRO A 121 6.83 16.31 -11.21
N ILE A 122 6.64 15.93 -9.95
CA ILE A 122 5.49 15.15 -9.49
C ILE A 122 4.52 16.08 -8.80
N TYR A 123 3.28 16.08 -9.27
CA TYR A 123 2.21 16.88 -8.69
C TYR A 123 1.15 16.00 -8.06
N ILE A 124 0.61 16.47 -6.94
CA ILE A 124 -0.54 15.87 -6.28
C ILE A 124 -1.74 16.82 -6.33
N THR A 125 -2.90 16.30 -5.97
CA THR A 125 -4.12 17.08 -5.77
C THR A 125 -4.42 17.10 -4.27
N ASN A 126 -4.36 18.28 -3.65
CA ASN A 126 -4.71 18.43 -2.23
C ASN A 126 -6.25 18.38 -2.03
N PHE A 127 -6.72 18.47 -0.78
CA PHE A 127 -8.14 18.41 -0.46
C PHE A 127 -8.91 19.62 -0.94
N GLN A 128 -8.24 20.74 -1.21
CA GLN A 128 -8.80 21.93 -1.86
C GLN A 128 -8.81 21.82 -3.40
N LEU A 129 -8.52 20.63 -3.95
CA LEU A 129 -8.47 20.34 -5.40
C LEU A 129 -7.39 21.12 -6.15
N GLN A 130 -6.40 21.64 -5.44
CA GLN A 130 -5.29 22.37 -6.03
C GLN A 130 -4.18 21.42 -6.43
N LYS A 131 -3.54 21.72 -7.56
CA LYS A 131 -2.32 21.06 -8.02
C LYS A 131 -1.14 21.59 -7.21
N VAL A 132 -0.51 20.72 -6.43
CA VAL A 132 0.63 21.08 -5.57
C VAL A 132 1.84 20.25 -5.99
N ASP A 133 3.02 20.89 -6.07
CA ASP A 133 4.28 20.16 -6.25
C ASP A 133 4.54 19.32 -5.00
N TYR A 134 4.69 18.01 -5.19
CA TYR A 134 4.93 17.07 -4.10
C TYR A 134 6.13 17.47 -3.23
N ASN A 135 7.19 18.02 -3.83
CA ASN A 135 8.40 18.39 -3.10
C ASN A 135 8.21 19.63 -2.22
N HIS A 136 7.12 20.39 -2.37
CA HIS A 136 6.77 21.51 -1.50
C HIS A 136 5.96 21.09 -0.27
N LEU A 137 5.52 19.83 -0.20
CA LEU A 137 4.92 19.27 1.01
C LEU A 137 6.00 19.04 2.06
N GLY A 138 5.64 19.27 3.32
CA GLY A 138 6.50 18.93 4.45
C GLY A 138 6.72 17.43 4.54
N THR A 139 7.77 17.04 5.28
CA THR A 139 8.01 15.65 5.64
C THR A 139 7.50 15.43 7.06
N ASP A 140 6.62 14.45 7.26
CA ASP A 140 6.27 14.00 8.60
C ASP A 140 7.51 13.38 9.26
N ILE A 141 7.85 13.80 10.48
CA ILE A 141 9.09 13.47 11.22
C ILE A 141 9.15 11.97 11.63
N CYS A 142 8.19 11.15 11.21
CA CYS A 142 8.04 9.75 11.57
C CYS A 142 9.19 8.80 11.18
N LEU A 143 10.14 9.18 10.31
CA LEU A 143 11.19 8.27 9.79
C LEU A 143 12.54 8.33 10.51
N ASN A 144 12.73 9.19 11.54
CA ASN A 144 13.97 9.20 12.33
C ASN A 144 13.96 8.16 13.46
N ARG A 145 13.76 6.87 13.15
CA ARG A 145 14.09 5.78 14.09
C ARG A 145 15.24 4.96 13.50
N PRO A 146 16.37 4.78 14.21
CA PRO A 146 17.46 3.94 13.71
C PRO A 146 16.97 2.50 13.48
N GLU A 147 17.36 1.92 12.35
CA GLU A 147 17.08 0.54 11.93
C GLU A 147 17.49 -0.49 12.99
N THR A 148 16.56 -0.89 13.86
CA THR A 148 16.76 -2.06 14.74
C THR A 148 15.47 -2.85 14.89
N LEU A 149 14.90 -3.30 13.79
CA LEU A 149 13.98 -4.46 13.79
C LEU A 149 14.52 -5.47 12.79
N LYS A 150 15.44 -6.34 13.26
CA LYS A 150 15.80 -7.55 12.51
C LYS A 150 14.56 -8.44 12.48
N GLN A 151 13.99 -8.65 11.29
CA GLN A 151 12.94 -9.63 11.06
C GLN A 151 13.46 -11.02 11.46
N LYS A 152 12.90 -11.62 12.51
CA LYS A 152 13.11 -13.05 12.81
C LYS A 152 12.21 -13.83 11.85
N ASN A 153 12.86 -14.57 10.94
CA ASN A 153 12.28 -15.34 9.82
C ASN A 153 11.88 -14.46 8.61
N PRO A 154 12.82 -14.12 7.71
CA PRO A 154 12.47 -13.54 6.43
C PRO A 154 11.59 -14.52 5.63
N PRO A 155 10.56 -14.05 4.92
CA PRO A 155 9.88 -14.88 3.93
C PRO A 155 10.93 -15.48 2.99
N ARG A 156 10.83 -16.77 2.66
CA ARG A 156 11.66 -17.37 1.60
C ARG A 156 11.46 -16.53 0.34
N GLU A 157 12.56 -16.01 -0.23
CA GLU A 157 12.60 -15.04 -1.33
C GLU A 157 11.51 -15.31 -2.38
N ALA A 158 10.43 -14.54 -2.31
CA ALA A 158 9.77 -14.09 -3.51
C ALA A 158 10.50 -12.79 -3.88
N ASP A 159 10.99 -12.69 -5.11
CA ASP A 159 11.72 -11.53 -5.57
C ASP A 159 10.73 -10.36 -5.76
N PHE A 160 10.75 -9.41 -4.82
CA PHE A 160 9.90 -8.23 -4.87
C PHE A 160 10.57 -7.08 -5.63
N TYR A 161 9.79 -6.28 -6.36
CA TYR A 161 10.15 -4.91 -6.63
C TYR A 161 9.36 -4.03 -5.67
N ILE A 162 10.00 -3.35 -4.73
CA ILE A 162 9.31 -2.35 -3.91
C ILE A 162 9.70 -0.99 -4.47
N THR A 163 8.70 -0.27 -4.97
CA THR A 163 8.82 1.16 -5.28
C THR A 163 7.72 1.91 -4.55
N GLU A 164 8.03 3.14 -4.14
CA GLU A 164 7.01 4.05 -3.62
C GLU A 164 6.40 4.81 -4.80
N VAL A 165 5.08 4.66 -4.97
CA VAL A 165 4.31 5.49 -5.91
C VAL A 165 3.66 6.62 -5.14
N ILE A 166 3.77 7.83 -5.68
CA ILE A 166 3.12 9.03 -5.19
C ILE A 166 1.76 9.14 -5.87
N ARG A 167 0.69 8.99 -5.10
CA ARG A 167 -0.68 9.15 -5.62
C ARG A 167 -1.06 10.62 -5.78
N SER A 168 -1.81 10.92 -6.84
CA SER A 168 -2.58 12.15 -6.99
C SER A 168 -4.06 11.85 -6.86
N GLY A 169 -4.79 12.59 -6.02
CA GLY A 169 -6.24 12.49 -5.90
C GLY A 169 -6.79 12.98 -4.57
N ASN A 170 -8.01 13.52 -4.58
CA ASN A 170 -8.68 14.01 -3.38
C ASN A 170 -9.08 12.84 -2.46
N GLN A 171 -8.37 12.64 -1.34
CA GLN A 171 -8.67 11.57 -0.38
C GLN A 171 -9.99 11.82 0.38
N HIS A 172 -10.59 13.02 0.26
CA HIS A 172 -11.79 13.40 0.98
C HIS A 172 -13.07 12.64 0.54
N ARG A 173 -13.05 11.97 -0.63
CA ARG A 173 -14.22 11.26 -1.17
C ARG A 173 -14.45 9.83 -0.64
N GLN A 174 -13.62 9.30 0.26
CA GLN A 174 -13.76 7.91 0.75
C GLN A 174 -13.79 7.73 2.27
N SER A 175 -13.87 8.80 3.06
CA SER A 175 -13.92 8.75 4.53
C SER A 175 -15.31 8.39 5.12
N ARG A 176 -16.06 7.49 4.48
CA ARG A 176 -17.25 6.83 5.07
C ARG A 176 -17.10 5.31 5.05
N CYS A 177 -16.08 4.79 5.73
CA CYS A 177 -16.03 3.38 6.12
C CYS A 177 -15.24 3.13 7.42
N LEU A 178 -15.39 4.00 8.43
CA LEU A 178 -14.78 3.77 9.76
C LEU A 178 -15.68 4.26 10.92
N ARG A 179 -17.01 4.21 10.75
CA ARG A 179 -17.97 4.56 11.82
C ARG A 179 -19.06 3.52 12.07
N GLN A 180 -18.75 2.25 11.85
CA GLN A 180 -19.57 1.12 12.32
C GLN A 180 -18.67 -0.05 12.71
N ARG A 181 -18.18 -0.06 13.95
CA ARG A 181 -17.85 -1.27 14.71
C ARG A 181 -17.50 -0.93 16.16
N TYR A 182 -18.47 -0.37 16.86
CA TYR A 182 -18.56 -0.47 18.32
C TYR A 182 -20.00 -0.82 18.66
N GLU A 183 -20.37 -2.07 18.36
CA GLU A 183 -21.53 -2.80 18.92
C GLU A 183 -21.57 -4.22 18.32
N TYR A 184 -20.53 -5.03 18.53
CA TYR A 184 -20.64 -6.49 18.33
C TYR A 184 -19.70 -7.29 19.24
N GLY A 185 -19.31 -6.71 20.38
CA GLY A 185 -18.29 -7.25 21.28
C GLY A 185 -18.77 -7.79 22.63
N SER A 186 -20.08 -7.71 22.95
CA SER A 186 -20.61 -8.17 24.26
C SER A 186 -21.53 -9.39 24.22
N ALA A 187 -21.74 -10.01 23.06
CA ALA A 187 -22.63 -11.16 22.94
C ALA A 187 -21.89 -12.42 22.44
N ARG A 188 -20.97 -12.96 23.26
CA ARG A 188 -20.58 -14.39 23.23
C ARG A 188 -19.71 -14.74 24.45
N LYS A 189 -20.33 -14.67 25.64
CA LYS A 189 -20.01 -15.58 26.74
C LYS A 189 -21.21 -16.50 26.91
N ARG A 190 -21.11 -17.74 26.40
CA ARG A 190 -21.79 -18.95 26.90
C ARG A 190 -21.25 -20.18 26.15
N SER A 191 -21.01 -21.24 26.92
CA SER A 191 -20.27 -22.49 26.65
C SER A 191 -20.77 -23.31 25.45
N PRO A 192 -19.94 -24.21 24.87
CA PRO A 192 -20.36 -25.16 23.85
C PRO A 192 -20.87 -26.45 24.52
N GLU A 193 -22.18 -26.63 24.54
CA GLU A 193 -22.80 -27.94 24.72
C GLU A 193 -24.06 -27.95 23.88
N GLN A 194 -24.06 -28.67 22.76
CA GLN A 194 -25.15 -29.57 22.34
C GLN A 194 -24.90 -30.20 20.97
N ARG A 195 -25.27 -31.48 20.91
CA ARG A 195 -25.07 -32.50 19.88
C ARG A 195 -25.81 -32.16 18.58
N PHE A 196 -25.24 -32.59 17.45
CA PHE A 196 -25.98 -32.80 16.20
C PHE A 196 -26.81 -34.10 16.29
N PRO A 197 -28.05 -34.14 15.77
CA PRO A 197 -28.64 -35.36 15.28
C PRO A 197 -28.38 -35.49 13.77
N SER A 198 -28.05 -36.71 13.38
CA SER A 198 -27.98 -37.20 12.01
C SER A 198 -29.37 -37.23 11.34
N GLY A 199 -29.41 -36.81 10.08
CA GLY A 199 -30.50 -37.01 9.12
C GLY A 199 -29.98 -36.77 7.72
#